data_AF-A0AAV4H538-F1
#
_entry.id   AF-A0AAV4H538-F1
#
_cell.length_a   1.000
_cell.length_b   1.000
_cell.length_c   1.000
_cell.angle_alpha   90.00
_cell.angle_beta   90.00
_cell.angle_gamma   90.00
#
_symmetry.space_group_name_H-M   'P 1'
#
loop_
_entity.id
_entity.type
_entity.pdbx_description
1 polymer ?
#
loop_
_entity_poly.entity_id
_entity_poly.type
_entity_poly.pdbx_seq_one_letter_code
_entity_poly.pdbx_strand_id
1 'polypeptide(L)'
;MGQALSAWCLLLTVTPGYAVNTHVKNHLGPLQDLLRSSDVNLRMMAGEAVALLFELARDNDKDFGDEENGEALCEVLKPLATDSAKHRAKKDRREQRSCFRDVHRFVVDAESPCEKVKVGKENLLELCSWSQRLQYDALCAVLMTGMSAHPKANPLLRDIFDLGAPGVDEYSHTKTLSRAQRRFVNAAASKRRTKLRAKNRDKRAVNANGF
;
A
#
# COMPACT_ATOMS: atom_id res chain seq x y z
N MET A 1 -18.40 -12.91 2.88
CA MET A 1 -18.18 -12.13 1.64
C MET A 1 -16.77 -11.55 1.58
N GLY A 2 -16.30 -10.80 2.59
CA GLY A 2 -14.95 -10.20 2.57
C GLY A 2 -13.78 -11.18 2.35
N GLN A 3 -13.76 -12.34 3.02
CA GLN A 3 -12.70 -13.35 2.82
C GLN A 3 -12.70 -13.94 1.40
N ALA A 4 -13.87 -14.11 0.78
CA ALA A 4 -13.98 -14.57 -0.60
C ALA A 4 -13.44 -13.52 -1.58
N LEU A 5 -13.72 -12.24 -1.33
CA LEU A 5 -13.18 -11.15 -2.14
C LEU A 5 -11.67 -11.04 -2.01
N SER A 6 -11.12 -11.15 -0.79
CA SER A 6 -9.67 -11.17 -0.56
C SER A 6 -8.98 -12.34 -1.26
N ALA A 7 -9.55 -13.55 -1.18
CA ALA A 7 -9.03 -14.71 -1.90
C ALA A 7 -9.09 -14.54 -3.42
N TRP A 8 -10.17 -13.94 -3.94
CA TRP A 8 -10.28 -13.60 -5.35
C TRP A 8 -9.24 -12.57 -5.79
N CYS A 9 -9.01 -11.51 -5.01
CA CYS A 9 -7.96 -10.53 -5.27
C CYS A 9 -6.57 -11.18 -5.29
N LEU A 10 -6.29 -12.11 -4.36
CA LEU A 10 -5.02 -12.84 -4.34
C LEU A 10 -4.80 -13.62 -5.63
N LEU A 11 -5.82 -14.35 -6.12
CA LEU A 11 -5.74 -15.05 -7.41
C LEU A 11 -5.55 -14.07 -8.57
N LEU A 12 -6.21 -12.92 -8.51
CA LEU A 12 -6.11 -11.88 -9.52
C LEU A 12 -4.68 -11.33 -9.65
N THR A 13 -3.89 -11.30 -8.57
CA THR A 13 -2.48 -10.86 -8.60
C THR A 13 -1.55 -11.73 -9.47
N VAL A 14 -1.98 -12.95 -9.81
CA VAL A 14 -1.22 -13.89 -10.65
C VAL A 14 -1.94 -14.20 -11.97
N THR A 15 -3.00 -13.44 -12.29
CA THR A 15 -3.77 -13.61 -13.51
C THR A 15 -2.96 -13.16 -14.73
N PRO A 16 -2.96 -13.94 -15.83
CA PRO A 16 -2.31 -13.52 -17.07
C PRO A 16 -2.90 -12.23 -17.64
N GLY A 17 -2.05 -11.36 -18.21
CA GLY A 17 -2.47 -10.05 -18.74
C GLY A 17 -3.65 -10.10 -19.72
N TYR A 18 -3.72 -11.12 -20.58
CA TYR A 18 -4.82 -11.28 -21.55
C TYR A 18 -6.21 -11.47 -20.91
N ALA A 19 -6.27 -11.94 -19.65
CA ALA A 19 -7.52 -12.17 -18.94
C ALA A 19 -8.00 -10.94 -18.15
N VAL A 20 -7.12 -9.95 -17.92
CA VAL A 20 -7.40 -8.76 -17.10
C VAL A 20 -8.61 -7.99 -17.63
N ASN A 21 -8.68 -7.73 -18.94
CA ASN A 21 -9.80 -7.02 -19.56
C ASN A 21 -11.15 -7.71 -19.34
N THR A 22 -11.18 -9.03 -19.25
CA THR A 22 -12.40 -9.78 -18.94
C THR A 22 -12.83 -9.55 -17.50
N HIS A 23 -11.88 -9.57 -16.56
CA HIS A 23 -12.17 -9.29 -15.15
C HIS A 23 -12.61 -7.84 -14.92
N VAL A 24 -11.97 -6.87 -15.57
CA VAL A 24 -12.38 -5.46 -15.51
C VAL A 24 -13.83 -5.31 -15.97
N LYS A 25 -14.16 -5.83 -17.16
CA LYS A 25 -15.53 -5.75 -17.72
C LYS A 25 -16.59 -6.38 -16.82
N ASN A 26 -16.28 -7.53 -16.23
CA ASN A 26 -17.27 -8.30 -15.46
C ASN A 26 -17.41 -7.85 -14.00
N HIS A 27 -16.35 -7.28 -13.41
CA HIS A 27 -16.29 -7.09 -11.96
C HIS A 27 -16.13 -5.64 -11.52
N LEU A 28 -15.68 -4.71 -12.39
CA LEU A 28 -15.47 -3.33 -11.96
C LEU A 28 -16.78 -2.68 -11.48
N GLY A 29 -17.86 -2.77 -12.25
CA GLY A 29 -19.18 -2.23 -11.85
C GLY A 29 -19.68 -2.80 -10.51
N PRO A 30 -19.80 -4.13 -10.35
CA PRO A 30 -20.19 -4.73 -9.07
C PRO A 30 -19.29 -4.35 -7.89
N LEU A 31 -17.99 -4.18 -8.10
CA LEU A 31 -17.07 -3.72 -7.05
C LEU A 31 -17.33 -2.26 -6.67
N GLN A 32 -17.65 -1.40 -7.63
CA GLN A 32 -18.06 -0.01 -7.37
C GLN A 32 -19.35 0.06 -6.56
N ASP A 33 -20.31 -0.84 -6.79
CA ASP A 33 -21.52 -0.94 -5.98
C ASP A 33 -21.19 -1.33 -4.52
N LEU A 34 -20.24 -2.24 -4.33
CA LEU A 34 -19.78 -2.64 -2.98
C LEU A 34 -19.13 -1.50 -2.20
N LEU A 35 -18.61 -0.44 -2.85
CA LEU A 35 -18.12 0.77 -2.19
C LEU A 35 -19.20 1.52 -1.40
N ARG A 36 -20.48 1.24 -1.69
CA ARG A 36 -21.64 1.83 -1.00
C ARG A 36 -22.19 0.95 0.13
N SER A 37 -21.57 -0.19 0.41
CA SER A 37 -22.01 -1.11 1.47
C SER A 37 -22.00 -0.45 2.87
N SER A 38 -22.89 -0.88 3.76
CA SER A 38 -22.87 -0.44 5.16
C SER A 38 -21.70 -1.06 5.95
N ASP A 39 -21.21 -2.22 5.51
CA ASP A 39 -20.04 -2.90 6.09
C ASP A 39 -18.75 -2.17 5.69
N VAL A 40 -18.04 -1.64 6.69
CA VAL A 40 -16.76 -0.92 6.48
C VAL A 40 -15.70 -1.84 5.90
N ASN A 41 -15.60 -3.08 6.37
CA ASN A 41 -14.57 -4.01 5.93
C ASN A 41 -14.80 -4.42 4.47
N LEU A 42 -16.07 -4.72 4.11
CA LEU A 42 -16.41 -5.03 2.73
C LEU A 42 -16.12 -3.85 1.78
N ARG A 43 -16.41 -2.61 2.21
CA ARG A 43 -16.05 -1.42 1.43
C ARG A 43 -14.56 -1.28 1.22
N MET A 44 -13.75 -1.46 2.28
CA MET A 44 -12.29 -1.37 2.17
C MET A 44 -11.75 -2.42 1.20
N MET A 45 -12.18 -3.68 1.34
CA MET A 45 -11.78 -4.77 0.43
C MET A 45 -12.22 -4.51 -1.01
N ALA A 46 -13.40 -3.93 -1.24
CA ALA A 46 -13.84 -3.52 -2.57
C ALA A 46 -12.97 -2.39 -3.14
N GLY A 47 -12.56 -1.42 -2.31
CA GLY A 47 -11.63 -0.37 -2.71
C GLY A 47 -10.26 -0.91 -3.13
N GLU A 48 -9.71 -1.84 -2.35
CA GLU A 48 -8.46 -2.54 -2.68
C GLU A 48 -8.57 -3.37 -3.96
N ALA A 49 -9.70 -4.05 -4.15
CA ALA A 49 -9.99 -4.81 -5.37
C ALA A 49 -10.08 -3.92 -6.61
N VAL A 50 -10.72 -2.75 -6.49
CA VAL A 50 -10.77 -1.74 -7.55
C VAL A 50 -9.36 -1.25 -7.87
N ALA A 51 -8.56 -0.92 -6.86
CA ALA A 51 -7.18 -0.49 -7.07
C ALA A 51 -6.33 -1.57 -7.75
N LEU A 52 -6.48 -2.85 -7.35
CA LEU A 52 -5.80 -3.96 -8.02
C LEU A 52 -6.21 -4.09 -9.49
N LEU A 53 -7.50 -4.00 -9.82
CA LEU A 53 -7.95 -4.03 -11.22
C LEU A 53 -7.38 -2.86 -12.03
N PHE A 54 -7.32 -1.66 -11.46
CA PHE A 54 -6.70 -0.51 -12.10
C PHE A 54 -5.21 -0.71 -12.33
N GLU A 55 -4.49 -1.28 -11.37
CA GLU A 55 -3.07 -1.63 -11.51
C GLU A 55 -2.86 -2.59 -12.68
N LEU A 56 -3.56 -3.73 -12.68
CA LEU A 56 -3.43 -4.74 -13.72
C LEU A 56 -3.89 -4.24 -15.09
N ALA A 57 -4.92 -3.40 -15.14
CA ALA A 57 -5.38 -2.81 -16.39
C ALA A 57 -4.33 -1.83 -16.94
N ARG A 58 -3.74 -0.99 -16.09
CA ARG A 58 -2.69 -0.03 -16.47
C ARG A 58 -1.38 -0.67 -16.90
N ASP A 59 -1.07 -1.85 -16.39
CA ASP A 59 0.05 -2.66 -16.88
C ASP A 59 -0.14 -3.09 -18.36
N ASN A 60 -1.39 -3.26 -18.82
CA ASN A 60 -1.71 -3.62 -20.19
C ASN A 60 -2.02 -2.40 -21.08
N ASP A 61 -2.64 -1.36 -20.51
CA ASP A 61 -3.08 -0.14 -21.17
C ASP A 61 -2.89 1.06 -20.23
N LYS A 62 -1.84 1.85 -20.45
CA LYS A 62 -1.41 2.92 -19.53
C LYS A 62 -2.44 4.03 -19.35
N ASP A 63 -3.32 4.22 -20.33
CA ASP A 63 -4.34 5.27 -20.34
C ASP A 63 -5.65 4.79 -19.66
N PHE A 64 -5.67 3.55 -19.15
CA PHE A 64 -6.83 3.00 -18.46
C PHE A 64 -7.23 3.86 -17.25
N GLY A 65 -8.48 4.33 -17.26
CA GLY A 65 -9.07 5.10 -16.19
C GLY A 65 -9.04 6.62 -16.39
N ASP A 66 -8.46 7.12 -17.48
CA ASP A 66 -8.46 8.56 -17.84
C ASP A 66 -9.77 9.01 -18.51
N GLU A 67 -10.69 8.07 -18.73
CA GLU A 67 -12.01 8.28 -19.33
C GLU A 67 -13.09 8.67 -18.29
N GLU A 68 -14.30 8.98 -18.77
CA GLU A 68 -15.49 9.35 -17.97
C GLU A 68 -15.79 8.38 -16.78
N ASN A 69 -15.49 7.09 -16.97
CA ASN A 69 -15.65 6.08 -15.92
C ASN A 69 -14.73 6.31 -14.70
N GLY A 70 -13.55 6.90 -14.92
CA GLY A 70 -12.62 7.29 -13.85
C GLY A 70 -13.16 8.44 -13.01
N GLU A 71 -13.75 9.45 -13.64
CA GLU A 71 -14.34 10.60 -12.95
C GLU A 71 -15.50 10.18 -12.03
N ALA A 72 -16.42 9.36 -12.53
CA ALA A 72 -17.55 8.85 -11.75
C ALA A 72 -17.08 8.05 -10.52
N LEU A 73 -16.05 7.23 -10.67
CA LEU A 73 -15.43 6.50 -9.56
C LEU A 73 -14.79 7.44 -8.54
N CYS A 74 -14.11 8.50 -8.99
CA CYS A 74 -13.48 9.49 -8.11
C CYS A 74 -14.51 10.17 -7.19
N GLU A 75 -15.70 10.48 -7.69
CA GLU A 75 -16.79 11.06 -6.89
C GLU A 75 -17.29 10.11 -5.80
N VAL A 76 -17.17 8.79 -5.99
CA VAL A 76 -17.49 7.80 -4.95
C VAL A 76 -16.34 7.66 -3.94
N LEU A 77 -15.08 7.75 -4.37
CA LEU A 77 -13.90 7.56 -3.52
C LEU A 77 -13.63 8.75 -2.58
N LYS A 78 -13.86 9.99 -3.04
CA LYS A 78 -13.59 11.23 -2.26
C LYS A 78 -14.30 11.25 -0.89
N PRO A 79 -15.61 10.97 -0.78
CA PRO A 79 -16.31 10.92 0.52
C PRO A 79 -15.78 9.81 1.44
N LEU A 80 -15.35 8.68 0.87
CA LEU A 80 -14.82 7.55 1.66
C LEU A 80 -13.45 7.86 2.26
N ALA A 81 -12.61 8.61 1.53
CA ALA A 81 -11.29 9.08 1.98
C ALA A 81 -11.38 10.14 3.10
N THR A 82 -12.49 10.88 3.17
CA THR A 82 -12.73 11.99 4.12
C THR A 82 -13.76 11.67 5.20
N ASP A 83 -14.16 10.40 5.31
CA ASP A 83 -15.27 9.95 6.14
C ASP A 83 -15.32 10.54 7.56
N SER A 84 -16.41 11.27 7.81
CA SER A 84 -16.72 11.98 9.05
C SER A 84 -17.88 11.37 9.85
N ALA A 85 -18.43 10.23 9.42
CA ALA A 85 -19.62 9.61 9.99
C ALA A 85 -19.44 9.18 11.46
N LYS A 86 -19.85 10.03 12.40
CA LYS A 86 -19.58 9.87 13.84
C LYS A 86 -20.23 8.62 14.47
N HIS A 87 -21.26 8.06 13.84
CA HIS A 87 -21.92 6.82 14.29
C HIS A 87 -21.06 5.56 14.11
N ARG A 88 -20.04 5.57 13.24
CA ARG A 88 -19.07 4.47 13.10
C ARG A 88 -18.07 4.41 14.26
N ALA A 89 -17.35 3.31 14.46
CA ALA A 89 -16.26 3.29 15.42
C ALA A 89 -15.09 4.20 14.98
N LYS A 90 -14.36 4.77 15.94
CA LYS A 90 -13.21 5.65 15.64
C LYS A 90 -12.10 4.91 14.89
N LYS A 91 -11.87 3.63 15.22
CA LYS A 91 -10.90 2.74 14.56
C LYS A 91 -11.28 2.55 13.09
N ASP A 92 -12.50 2.09 12.83
CA ASP A 92 -13.02 1.82 11.48
C ASP A 92 -12.95 3.06 10.59
N ARG A 93 -13.37 4.23 11.10
CA ARG A 93 -13.23 5.49 10.36
C ARG A 93 -11.77 5.81 10.02
N ARG A 94 -10.83 5.53 10.92
CA ARG A 94 -9.40 5.80 10.70
C ARG A 94 -8.84 4.87 9.62
N GLU A 95 -9.16 3.59 9.69
CA GLU A 95 -8.72 2.57 8.74
C GLU A 95 -9.32 2.81 7.36
N GLN A 96 -10.64 3.04 7.28
CA GLN A 96 -11.32 3.39 6.04
C GLN A 96 -10.71 4.63 5.37
N ARG A 97 -10.55 5.75 6.11
CA ARG A 97 -9.92 6.93 5.53
C ARG A 97 -8.48 6.67 5.08
N SER A 98 -7.75 5.78 5.74
CA SER A 98 -6.39 5.42 5.31
C SER A 98 -6.43 4.68 3.99
N CYS A 99 -7.18 3.58 3.94
CA CYS A 99 -7.40 2.77 2.74
C CYS A 99 -7.84 3.63 1.56
N PHE A 100 -8.90 4.42 1.72
CA PHE A 100 -9.47 5.19 0.61
C PHE A 100 -8.66 6.41 0.19
N ARG A 101 -7.79 6.95 1.06
CA ARG A 101 -6.80 7.95 0.59
C ARG A 101 -5.78 7.30 -0.35
N ASP A 102 -5.33 6.09 -0.03
CA ASP A 102 -4.40 5.36 -0.88
C ASP A 102 -5.04 4.92 -2.19
N VAL A 103 -6.27 4.37 -2.14
CA VAL A 103 -7.04 3.99 -3.35
C VAL A 103 -7.33 5.21 -4.23
N HIS A 104 -7.83 6.31 -3.66
CA HIS A 104 -8.12 7.53 -4.41
C HIS A 104 -6.87 8.09 -5.08
N ARG A 105 -5.75 8.21 -4.34
CA ARG A 105 -4.48 8.69 -4.89
C ARG A 105 -4.00 7.79 -6.03
N PHE A 106 -4.12 6.48 -5.88
CA PHE A 106 -3.71 5.56 -6.95
C PHE A 106 -4.59 5.70 -8.20
N VAL A 107 -5.91 5.77 -8.04
CA VAL A 107 -6.85 5.90 -9.17
C VAL A 107 -6.65 7.23 -9.90
N VAL A 108 -6.44 8.34 -9.19
CA VAL A 108 -6.31 9.68 -9.80
C VAL A 108 -4.90 9.97 -10.29
N ASP A 109 -3.89 9.73 -9.45
CA ASP A 109 -2.52 10.20 -9.69
C ASP A 109 -1.59 9.08 -10.19
N ALA A 110 -2.09 7.85 -10.33
CA ALA A 110 -1.30 6.64 -10.60
C ALA A 110 -0.17 6.40 -9.57
N GLU A 111 -0.30 6.95 -8.37
CA GLU A 111 0.70 6.83 -7.29
C GLU A 111 0.33 5.75 -6.28
N SER A 112 0.98 4.58 -6.41
CA SER A 112 0.85 3.49 -5.45
C SER A 112 1.50 3.83 -4.10
N PRO A 113 0.91 3.39 -2.97
CA PRO A 113 1.58 3.48 -1.68
C PRO A 113 2.83 2.59 -1.70
N CYS A 114 3.95 3.08 -1.17
CA CYS A 114 5.11 2.24 -0.93
C CYS A 114 5.44 2.10 0.55
N GLU A 115 5.43 0.85 1.02
CA GLU A 115 5.72 0.47 2.39
C GLU A 115 7.02 -0.34 2.46
N LYS A 116 7.77 -0.20 3.55
CA LYS A 116 9.05 -0.92 3.73
C LYS A 116 8.96 -1.85 4.92
N VAL A 117 9.05 -3.15 4.67
CA VAL A 117 9.05 -4.22 5.66
C VAL A 117 10.47 -4.74 5.84
N LYS A 118 10.96 -4.74 7.08
CA LYS A 118 12.28 -5.28 7.38
C LYS A 118 12.22 -6.81 7.44
N VAL A 119 12.97 -7.47 6.56
CA VAL A 119 13.14 -8.92 6.52
C VAL A 119 14.55 -9.26 7.02
N GLY A 120 14.65 -9.81 8.23
CA GLY A 120 15.96 -10.17 8.80
C GLY A 120 16.83 -8.97 9.13
N LYS A 121 18.15 -9.09 8.93
CA LYS A 121 19.10 -8.05 9.33
C LYS A 121 19.22 -6.95 8.28
N GLU A 122 19.20 -7.33 7.00
CA GLU A 122 19.61 -6.47 5.89
C GLU A 122 18.58 -6.37 4.76
N ASN A 123 17.72 -7.38 4.56
CA ASN A 123 16.71 -7.29 3.53
C ASN A 123 15.61 -6.30 3.94
N LEU A 124 15.34 -5.37 3.03
CA LEU A 124 14.23 -4.43 3.12
C LEU A 124 13.29 -4.76 1.97
N LEU A 125 12.16 -5.37 2.29
CA LEU A 125 11.10 -5.62 1.33
C LEU A 125 10.35 -4.31 1.09
N GLU A 126 10.37 -3.82 -0.15
CA GLU A 126 9.59 -2.66 -0.56
C GLU A 126 8.31 -3.15 -1.23
N LEU A 127 7.17 -2.85 -0.62
CA LEU A 127 5.84 -3.18 -1.15
C LEU A 127 5.30 -1.92 -1.81
N CYS A 128 5.58 -1.75 -3.11
CA CYS A 128 5.21 -0.55 -3.86
C CYS A 128 4.06 -0.78 -4.86
N SER A 129 3.49 -2.00 -4.95
CA SER A 129 2.31 -2.30 -5.77
C SER A 129 1.17 -2.88 -4.93
N TRP A 130 -0.06 -2.76 -5.43
CA TRP A 130 -1.25 -3.37 -4.83
C TRP A 130 -1.16 -4.89 -4.84
N SER A 131 -0.64 -5.47 -5.93
CA SER A 131 -0.39 -6.90 -6.05
C SER A 131 0.55 -7.40 -4.95
N GLN A 132 1.70 -6.74 -4.75
CA GLN A 132 2.66 -7.10 -3.71
C GLN A 132 2.06 -6.98 -2.30
N ARG A 133 1.32 -5.90 -2.02
CA ARG A 133 0.69 -5.67 -0.72
C ARG A 133 -0.35 -6.75 -0.41
N LEU A 134 -1.23 -7.06 -1.36
CA LEU A 134 -2.26 -8.08 -1.20
C LEU A 134 -1.67 -9.49 -1.03
N GLN A 135 -0.63 -9.82 -1.80
CA GLN A 135 0.12 -11.08 -1.60
C GLN A 135 0.76 -11.15 -0.21
N TYR A 136 1.41 -10.06 0.22
CA TYR A 136 2.03 -9.97 1.53
C TYR A 136 1.02 -10.10 2.68
N ASP A 137 -0.13 -9.43 2.58
CA ASP A 137 -1.18 -9.48 3.59
C ASP A 137 -1.83 -10.87 3.67
N ALA A 138 -2.07 -11.51 2.53
CA ALA A 138 -2.56 -12.89 2.48
C ALA A 138 -1.58 -13.87 3.14
N LEU A 139 -0.28 -13.72 2.86
CA LEU A 139 0.76 -14.53 3.49
C LEU A 139 0.90 -14.23 4.99
N CYS A 140 0.75 -12.97 5.42
CA CYS A 140 0.70 -12.63 6.83
C CYS A 140 -0.47 -13.31 7.54
N ALA A 141 -1.65 -13.35 6.92
CA ALA A 141 -2.84 -13.98 7.47
C ALA A 141 -2.67 -15.50 7.63
N VAL A 142 -2.01 -16.16 6.67
CA VAL A 142 -1.81 -17.62 6.69
C VAL A 142 -0.62 -18.04 7.55
N LEU A 143 0.52 -17.36 7.43
CA LEU A 143 1.77 -17.74 8.10
C LEU A 143 1.86 -17.20 9.52
N MET A 144 1.13 -16.14 9.85
CA MET A 144 1.11 -15.49 11.16
C MET A 144 2.55 -15.24 11.69
N THR A 145 2.92 -15.83 12.82
CA THR A 145 4.25 -15.72 13.44
C THR A 145 5.38 -16.24 12.55
N GLY A 146 5.06 -17.18 11.64
CA GLY A 146 5.97 -17.73 10.63
C GLY A 146 6.43 -16.70 9.61
N MET A 147 5.72 -15.58 9.42
CA MET A 147 6.11 -14.53 8.48
C MET A 147 7.45 -13.86 8.86
N SER A 148 7.89 -14.00 10.10
CA SER A 148 9.22 -13.54 10.54
C SER A 148 10.39 -14.43 10.10
N ALA A 149 10.10 -15.67 9.72
CA ALA A 149 11.08 -16.71 9.39
C ALA A 149 11.06 -17.07 7.90
N HIS A 150 9.86 -17.30 7.32
CA HIS A 150 9.75 -17.80 5.95
C HIS A 150 10.40 -16.89 4.90
N PRO A 151 10.27 -15.55 4.92
CA PRO A 151 10.95 -14.70 3.92
C PRO A 151 12.48 -14.78 3.94
N LYS A 152 13.09 -15.32 5.02
CA LYS A 152 14.56 -15.51 5.10
C LYS A 152 15.03 -16.82 4.46
N ALA A 153 14.20 -17.86 4.54
CA ALA A 153 14.62 -19.23 4.26
C ALA A 153 13.80 -19.93 3.18
N ASN A 154 12.55 -19.54 2.94
CA ASN A 154 11.65 -20.18 1.99
C ASN A 154 11.95 -19.69 0.56
N PRO A 155 12.45 -20.55 -0.35
CA PRO A 155 12.76 -20.17 -1.72
C PRO A 155 11.55 -19.57 -2.44
N LEU A 156 10.35 -20.10 -2.23
CA LEU A 156 9.12 -19.62 -2.88
C LEU A 156 8.78 -18.19 -2.44
N LEU A 157 8.83 -17.88 -1.15
CA LEU A 157 8.56 -16.51 -0.70
C LEU A 157 9.63 -15.53 -1.15
N ARG A 158 10.88 -16.00 -1.26
CA ARG A 158 11.96 -15.16 -1.75
C ARG A 158 11.85 -14.91 -3.25
N ASP A 159 11.31 -15.87 -4.01
CA ASP A 159 10.98 -15.70 -5.42
C ASP A 159 9.80 -14.73 -5.61
N ILE A 160 8.69 -14.96 -4.89
CA ILE A 160 7.49 -14.08 -4.94
C ILE A 160 7.82 -12.60 -4.67
N PHE A 161 8.77 -12.33 -3.78
CA PHE A 161 9.14 -10.97 -3.36
C PHE A 161 10.52 -10.52 -3.86
N ASP A 162 11.11 -11.22 -4.83
CA ASP A 162 12.42 -10.89 -5.42
C ASP A 162 13.54 -10.65 -4.39
N LEU A 163 13.55 -11.43 -3.30
CA LEU A 163 14.54 -11.33 -2.22
C LEU A 163 15.86 -12.05 -2.55
N GLY A 164 15.94 -12.77 -3.68
CA GLY A 164 17.10 -13.57 -4.09
C GLY A 164 17.24 -14.89 -3.31
N ALA A 165 18.37 -15.59 -3.44
CA ALA A 165 18.54 -16.92 -2.86
C ALA A 165 18.43 -16.94 -1.31
N PRO A 166 17.90 -18.01 -0.69
CA PRO A 166 17.95 -18.20 0.76
C PRO A 166 19.39 -18.18 1.30
N GLY A 167 19.58 -17.69 2.53
CA GLY A 167 20.89 -17.72 3.20
C GLY A 167 21.86 -16.59 2.82
N VAL A 168 21.53 -15.72 1.86
CA VAL A 168 22.34 -14.52 1.53
C VAL A 168 22.55 -13.61 2.76
N ASP A 169 21.58 -13.61 3.68
CA ASP A 169 21.66 -12.87 4.96
C ASP A 169 22.71 -13.40 5.94
N GLU A 170 23.10 -14.69 5.87
CA GLU A 170 24.13 -15.28 6.73
C GLU A 170 25.54 -14.98 6.23
N TYR A 171 25.71 -14.83 4.92
CA TYR A 171 26.99 -14.49 4.29
C TYR A 171 27.22 -13.00 4.16
N SER A 172 26.27 -12.16 4.56
CA SER A 172 26.47 -10.74 4.51
C SER A 172 27.61 -10.31 5.42
N HIS A 173 28.71 -9.89 4.80
CA HIS A 173 29.87 -9.31 5.44
C HIS A 173 29.66 -7.84 5.83
N THR A 174 28.43 -7.30 5.78
CA THR A 174 28.23 -5.95 6.29
C THR A 174 28.41 -5.99 7.81
N LYS A 175 29.56 -5.47 8.26
CA LYS A 175 29.83 -5.29 9.68
C LYS A 175 28.68 -4.47 10.26
N THR A 176 27.90 -5.07 11.16
CA THR A 176 26.89 -4.35 11.92
C THR A 176 27.54 -3.09 12.48
N LEU A 177 27.02 -1.92 12.08
CA LEU A 177 27.59 -0.64 12.49
C LEU A 177 27.81 -0.62 14.00
N SER A 178 29.00 -0.21 14.42
CA SER A 178 29.32 -0.01 15.83
C SER A 178 28.32 0.97 16.44
N ARG A 179 28.15 0.92 17.77
CA ARG A 179 27.26 1.85 18.48
C ARG A 179 27.61 3.31 18.17
N ALA A 180 28.89 3.63 18.06
CA ALA A 180 29.39 4.95 17.70
C ALA A 180 29.02 5.34 16.26
N GLN A 181 29.22 4.43 15.30
CA GLN A 181 28.86 4.65 13.90
C GLN A 181 27.35 4.86 13.72
N ARG A 182 26.51 4.03 14.35
CA ARG A 182 25.03 4.23 14.35
C ARG A 182 24.65 5.59 14.92
N ARG A 183 25.24 5.99 16.04
CA ARG A 183 24.98 7.30 16.66
C ARG A 183 25.37 8.44 15.71
N PHE A 184 26.51 8.34 15.03
CA PHE A 184 26.97 9.33 14.08
C PHE A 184 26.03 9.46 12.87
N VAL A 185 25.66 8.33 12.24
CA VAL A 185 24.73 8.30 11.09
C VAL A 185 23.37 8.88 11.49
N ASN A 186 22.83 8.48 12.64
CA ASN A 186 21.56 8.98 13.15
C ASN A 186 21.63 10.48 13.49
N ALA A 187 22.75 10.97 14.06
CA ALA A 187 22.95 12.38 14.36
C ALA A 187 23.05 13.22 13.08
N ALA A 188 23.77 12.73 12.05
CA ALA A 188 23.85 13.38 10.75
C ALA A 188 22.47 13.44 10.06
N ALA A 189 21.73 12.32 10.06
CA ALA A 189 20.36 12.27 9.52
C ALA A 189 19.40 13.20 10.28
N SER A 190 19.51 13.25 11.62
CA SER A 190 18.73 14.16 12.47
C SER A 190 19.04 15.62 12.14
N LYS A 191 20.32 16.00 12.05
CA LYS A 191 20.77 17.35 11.68
C LYS A 191 20.27 17.75 10.29
N ARG A 192 20.36 16.84 9.32
CA ARG A 192 19.83 17.07 7.95
C ARG A 192 18.32 17.31 7.96
N ARG A 193 17.54 16.47 8.67
CA ARG A 193 16.09 16.66 8.83
C ARG A 193 15.74 17.98 9.49
N THR A 194 16.45 18.37 10.56
CA THR A 194 16.23 19.65 11.26
C THR A 194 16.50 20.83 10.34
N LYS A 195 17.61 20.83 9.59
CA LYS A 195 17.93 21.88 8.61
C LYS A 195 16.87 21.99 7.51
N LEU A 196 16.45 20.86 6.94
CA LEU A 196 15.42 20.84 5.89
C LEU A 196 14.08 21.39 6.41
N ARG A 197 13.65 20.94 7.59
CA ARG A 197 12.39 21.38 8.20
C ARG A 197 12.42 22.84 8.65
N ALA A 198 13.58 23.36 9.08
CA ALA A 198 13.71 24.78 9.47
C ALA A 198 13.21 25.73 8.38
N LYS A 199 13.48 25.43 7.10
CA LYS A 199 12.98 26.20 5.95
C LYS A 199 11.46 26.30 5.87
N ASN A 200 10.74 25.35 6.46
CA ASN A 200 9.27 25.25 6.41
C ASN A 200 8.60 25.52 7.76
N ARG A 201 9.35 25.72 8.85
CA ARG A 201 8.80 25.90 10.21
C ARG A 201 8.08 27.23 10.37
N ASP A 202 8.59 28.27 9.73
CA ASP A 202 8.06 29.64 9.88
C ASP A 202 6.86 29.93 8.97
N LYS A 203 6.42 28.96 8.16
CA LYS A 203 5.26 29.11 7.24
C LYS A 203 3.93 29.44 7.93
N ARG A 204 3.83 29.20 9.24
CA ARG A 204 2.65 29.52 10.06
C ARG A 204 3.00 30.45 11.23
N ALA A 205 4.20 31.02 11.25
CA ALA A 205 4.56 32.02 12.24
C ALA A 205 3.84 33.32 11.89
N VAL A 206 2.97 33.78 12.79
CA VAL A 206 2.40 35.13 12.68
C VAL A 206 3.52 36.08 13.09
N ASN A 207 4.11 36.79 12.12
CA ASN A 207 5.02 37.88 12.43
C ASN A 207 4.18 39.02 13.03
N ALA A 208 4.18 39.13 14.35
CA ALA A 208 3.50 40.19 15.10
C ALA A 208 4.23 41.55 14.99
N ASN A 209 4.73 41.91 13.81
CA ASN A 209 5.30 43.23 13.53
C ASN A 209 4.51 43.87 12.40
N GLY A 210 3.39 44.46 12.78
CA GLY A 210 2.47 45.20 11.94
C GLY A 210 1.60 46.12 12.80
N PHE A 211 2.26 46.96 13.60
CA PHE A 211 1.73 48.21 14.15
C PHE A 211 2.82 49.27 14.00
#